data_AF-A0A7V9IXH4-F1
#
_entry.id   AF-A0A7V9IXH4-F1
#
_cell.length_a   1.000
_cell.length_b   1.000
_cell.length_c   1.000
_cell.angle_alpha   90.00
_cell.angle_beta   90.00
_cell.angle_gamma   90.00
#
_symmetry.space_group_name_H-M   'P 1'
#
loop_
_entity.id
_entity.type
_entity.pdbx_description
1 polymer ?
#
loop_
_entity_poly.entity_id
_entity_poly.type
_entity_poly.pdbx_seq_one_letter_code
_entity_poly.pdbx_strand_id
1 'polypeptide(L)'
;MLPVVTWQGRNRFDDDLDGFPDDLDDGRQVALGRPYAGGRLPRGARTQAAPLLAFLDRARLPYDLTTDVSLSEDRGPSLANAPAAVLAGDARWHTPTLARRLRRYVEEGSRVALFGADSLRRPVELSGETARDPGGRRPVDPFGERTELVATGEAPMRVQRRGLGLFRGTDQLVGSFTRFERSVALASQARLEASAGRGADPALVGYRLGRGTVVRLGSPGWPTELREDRASLEVQRVTRNLWRLLSSAR
;
A
#
# COMPACT_ATOMS: atom_id res chain seq x y z
N MET A 1 -7.27 -3.66 -3.21
CA MET A 1 -6.39 -3.80 -4.39
C MET A 1 -5.16 -4.62 -4.02
N LEU A 2 -4.91 -5.70 -4.78
CA LEU A 2 -3.72 -6.55 -4.68
C LEU A 2 -2.67 -6.10 -5.71
N PRO A 3 -1.37 -5.98 -5.34
CA PRO A 3 -0.31 -5.49 -6.22
C PRO A 3 0.26 -6.60 -7.12
N VAL A 4 -0.54 -7.10 -8.06
CA VAL A 4 -0.19 -8.24 -8.93
C VAL A 4 0.99 -7.92 -9.83
N VAL A 5 1.09 -6.69 -10.35
CA VAL A 5 2.25 -6.26 -11.15
C VAL A 5 3.53 -6.41 -10.34
N THR A 6 3.50 -6.06 -9.05
CA THR A 6 4.68 -6.22 -8.18
C THR A 6 4.98 -7.68 -7.89
N TRP A 7 3.95 -8.50 -7.73
CA TRP A 7 4.13 -9.93 -7.48
C TRP A 7 4.76 -10.63 -8.67
N GLN A 8 4.28 -10.37 -9.89
CA GLN A 8 4.87 -10.94 -11.11
C GLN A 8 6.20 -10.30 -11.46
N GLY A 9 6.35 -8.99 -11.27
CA GLY A 9 7.60 -8.29 -11.51
C GLY A 9 8.75 -8.68 -10.58
N ARG A 10 8.50 -9.43 -9.50
CA ARG A 10 9.54 -10.03 -8.62
C ARG A 10 9.52 -11.55 -8.64
N ASN A 11 8.67 -12.13 -9.47
CA ASN A 11 8.60 -13.56 -9.64
C ASN A 11 9.79 -13.98 -10.49
N ARG A 12 10.84 -14.51 -9.86
CA ARG A 12 12.03 -15.01 -10.58
C ARG A 12 11.69 -16.32 -11.27
N PHE A 13 11.07 -16.21 -12.45
CA PHE A 13 10.65 -17.31 -13.31
C PHE A 13 11.27 -17.08 -14.69
N ASP A 14 11.84 -18.12 -15.25
CA ASP A 14 12.46 -18.13 -16.57
C ASP A 14 11.37 -18.47 -17.59
N ASP A 15 10.86 -17.45 -18.30
CA ASP A 15 9.71 -17.59 -19.21
C ASP A 15 10.14 -18.15 -20.58
N ASP A 16 11.38 -17.92 -21.00
CA ASP A 16 11.90 -18.30 -22.32
C ASP A 16 12.86 -19.52 -22.30
N LEU A 17 13.12 -20.04 -21.10
CA LEU A 17 13.96 -21.21 -20.83
C LEU A 17 15.44 -21.00 -21.21
N ASP A 18 15.92 -19.76 -21.14
CA ASP A 18 17.32 -19.41 -21.41
C ASP A 18 18.27 -19.67 -20.23
N GLY A 19 17.71 -20.05 -19.08
CA GLY A 19 18.44 -20.33 -17.84
C GLY A 19 18.55 -19.13 -16.88
N PHE A 20 17.99 -17.97 -17.21
CA PHE A 20 17.98 -16.76 -16.40
C PHE A 20 16.55 -16.38 -15.99
N PRO A 21 16.32 -15.99 -14.72
CA PRO A 21 14.98 -15.55 -14.32
C PRO A 21 14.62 -14.18 -14.91
N ASP A 22 13.42 -14.09 -15.50
CA ASP A 22 12.82 -12.82 -15.92
C ASP A 22 12.15 -12.11 -14.74
N ASP A 23 12.56 -10.88 -14.47
CA ASP A 23 11.90 -9.99 -13.51
C ASP A 23 11.99 -8.51 -13.94
N LEU A 24 11.28 -7.62 -13.25
CA LEU A 24 11.27 -6.19 -13.54
C LEU A 24 12.33 -5.40 -12.76
N ASP A 25 13.11 -6.07 -11.91
CA ASP A 25 14.22 -5.45 -11.20
C ASP A 25 15.47 -5.41 -12.10
N ASP A 26 15.74 -6.51 -12.82
CA ASP A 26 16.90 -6.66 -13.70
C ASP A 26 16.54 -6.74 -15.20
N GLY A 27 15.30 -7.14 -15.52
CA GLY A 27 14.79 -7.30 -16.88
C GLY A 27 13.97 -6.12 -17.39
N ARG A 28 13.49 -6.24 -18.65
CA ARG A 28 12.70 -5.19 -19.32
C ARG A 28 11.20 -5.47 -19.34
N GLN A 29 10.79 -6.72 -19.20
CA GLN A 29 9.38 -7.09 -19.27
C GLN A 29 9.12 -8.41 -18.58
N VAL A 30 7.87 -8.62 -18.17
CA VAL A 30 7.37 -9.89 -17.62
C VAL A 30 5.94 -10.14 -18.07
N ALA A 31 5.59 -11.40 -18.36
CA ALA A 31 4.21 -11.80 -18.52
C ALA A 31 3.49 -11.82 -17.15
N LEU A 32 2.23 -11.37 -17.10
CA LEU A 32 1.44 -11.33 -15.88
C LEU A 32 0.66 -12.63 -15.63
N GLY A 33 0.39 -13.40 -16.69
CA GLY A 33 -0.31 -14.68 -16.63
C GLY A 33 0.58 -15.89 -16.32
N ARG A 34 1.87 -15.68 -16.03
CA ARG A 34 2.84 -16.76 -15.80
C ARG A 34 2.70 -17.42 -14.43
N PRO A 35 3.10 -18.70 -14.28
CA PRO A 35 3.14 -19.38 -12.99
C PRO A 35 4.06 -18.69 -11.98
N TYR A 36 3.77 -18.81 -10.69
CA TYR A 36 4.70 -18.39 -9.66
C TYR A 36 5.83 -19.41 -9.49
N ALA A 37 7.06 -18.92 -9.38
CA ALA A 37 8.27 -19.72 -9.21
C ALA A 37 8.13 -20.73 -8.06
N GLY A 38 8.41 -22.00 -8.36
CA GLY A 38 8.28 -23.11 -7.42
C GLY A 38 6.85 -23.44 -6.99
N GLY A 39 5.82 -22.97 -7.71
CA GLY A 39 4.40 -23.27 -7.41
C GLY A 39 3.89 -22.61 -6.13
N ARG A 40 4.55 -21.55 -5.64
CA ARG A 40 4.25 -20.90 -4.36
C ARG A 40 3.74 -19.50 -4.56
N LEU A 41 2.80 -19.08 -3.72
CA LEU A 41 2.36 -17.69 -3.72
C LEU A 41 3.52 -16.72 -3.42
N PRO A 42 3.52 -15.53 -4.06
CA PRO A 42 4.51 -14.48 -3.85
C PRO A 42 4.70 -14.16 -2.37
N ARG A 43 5.92 -13.79 -1.99
CA ARG A 43 6.21 -13.38 -0.62
C ARG A 43 5.25 -12.28 -0.15
N GLY A 44 5.04 -11.24 -0.96
CA GLY A 44 4.12 -10.13 -0.63
C GLY A 44 2.67 -10.60 -0.42
N ALA A 45 2.19 -11.57 -1.19
CA ALA A 45 0.87 -12.16 -0.99
C ALA A 45 0.76 -12.82 0.40
N ARG A 46 1.77 -13.59 0.80
CA ARG A 46 1.79 -14.33 2.08
C ARG A 46 2.09 -13.47 3.30
N THR A 47 2.97 -12.48 3.16
CA THR A 47 3.47 -11.70 4.31
C THR A 47 2.84 -10.33 4.46
N GLN A 48 2.09 -9.84 3.47
CA GLN A 48 1.46 -8.50 3.51
C GLN A 48 -0.05 -8.58 3.28
N ALA A 49 -0.48 -9.10 2.12
CA ALA A 49 -1.90 -9.13 1.79
C ALA A 49 -2.66 -10.12 2.68
N ALA A 50 -2.20 -11.38 2.80
CA ALA A 50 -2.91 -12.41 3.55
C ALA A 50 -3.13 -12.05 5.04
N PRO A 51 -2.15 -11.52 5.81
CA PRO A 51 -2.40 -11.10 7.18
C PRO A 51 -3.46 -10.00 7.31
N LEU A 52 -3.48 -9.04 6.37
CA LEU A 52 -4.52 -8.02 6.33
C LEU A 52 -5.89 -8.63 6.04
N LEU A 53 -6.03 -9.44 5.00
CA LEU A 53 -7.30 -10.07 4.62
C LEU A 53 -7.85 -10.95 5.76
N ALA A 54 -6.99 -11.80 6.34
CA ALA A 54 -7.38 -12.63 7.47
C ALA A 54 -7.84 -11.79 8.68
N PHE A 55 -7.18 -10.64 8.93
CA PHE A 55 -7.64 -9.71 9.96
C PHE A 55 -9.01 -9.13 9.65
N LEU A 56 -9.27 -8.71 8.41
CA LEU A 56 -10.55 -8.16 7.98
C LEU A 56 -11.67 -9.20 8.11
N ASP A 57 -11.42 -10.44 7.69
CA ASP A 57 -12.37 -11.56 7.79
C ASP A 57 -12.73 -11.84 9.25
N ARG A 58 -11.73 -11.96 10.13
CA ARG A 58 -11.94 -12.16 11.57
C ARG A 58 -12.70 -11.01 12.22
N ALA A 59 -12.38 -9.78 11.82
CA ALA A 59 -13.04 -8.58 12.31
C ALA A 59 -14.41 -8.34 11.65
N ARG A 60 -14.83 -9.19 10.70
CA ARG A 60 -16.06 -9.07 9.90
C ARG A 60 -16.18 -7.70 9.24
N LEU A 61 -15.05 -7.18 8.76
CA LEU A 61 -14.99 -5.90 8.05
C LEU A 61 -15.19 -6.16 6.56
N PRO A 62 -16.22 -5.59 5.92
CA PRO A 62 -16.50 -5.87 4.51
C PRO A 62 -15.42 -5.27 3.61
N TYR A 63 -15.14 -5.97 2.51
CA TYR A 63 -14.27 -5.52 1.44
C TYR A 63 -14.56 -6.29 0.15
N ASP A 64 -14.27 -5.64 -0.99
CA ASP A 64 -14.19 -6.29 -2.29
C ASP A 64 -12.73 -6.40 -2.72
N LEU A 65 -12.41 -7.43 -3.50
CA LEU A 65 -11.07 -7.65 -4.06
C LEU A 65 -11.00 -7.24 -5.53
N THR A 66 -9.90 -6.57 -5.87
CA THR A 66 -9.49 -6.24 -7.23
C THR A 66 -7.96 -6.18 -7.28
N THR A 67 -7.38 -6.12 -8.47
CA THR A 67 -5.94 -6.03 -8.69
C THR A 67 -5.56 -4.68 -9.30
N ASP A 68 -4.30 -4.30 -9.18
CA ASP A 68 -3.73 -3.14 -9.88
C ASP A 68 -3.85 -3.25 -11.41
N VAL A 69 -3.75 -4.47 -11.96
CA VAL A 69 -3.96 -4.76 -13.38
C VAL A 69 -5.41 -4.52 -13.77
N SER A 70 -6.37 -5.16 -13.08
CA SER A 70 -7.80 -5.00 -13.37
C SER A 70 -8.25 -3.55 -13.26
N LEU A 71 -7.81 -2.81 -12.23
CA LEU A 71 -8.11 -1.39 -12.10
C LEU A 71 -7.46 -0.50 -13.17
N SER A 72 -6.30 -0.90 -13.70
CA SER A 72 -5.65 -0.19 -14.82
C SER A 72 -6.45 -0.32 -16.12
N GLU A 73 -7.06 -1.48 -16.33
CA GLU A 73 -7.84 -1.84 -17.53
C GLU A 73 -9.35 -1.60 -17.39
N ASP A 74 -9.79 -1.05 -16.26
CA ASP A 74 -11.22 -0.83 -15.94
C ASP A 74 -12.06 -2.11 -15.84
N ARG A 75 -11.44 -3.21 -15.42
CA ARG A 75 -12.10 -4.50 -15.18
C ARG A 75 -12.36 -4.73 -13.69
N GLY A 76 -13.44 -5.45 -13.38
CA GLY A 76 -13.81 -5.83 -12.00
C GLY A 76 -14.41 -4.69 -11.18
N PRO A 77 -14.40 -4.78 -9.84
CA PRO A 77 -14.93 -3.72 -8.98
C PRO A 77 -14.25 -2.37 -9.26
N SER A 78 -15.03 -1.41 -9.76
CA SER A 78 -14.55 -0.08 -10.10
C SER A 78 -14.37 0.80 -8.85
N LEU A 79 -13.41 1.71 -8.91
CA LEU A 79 -13.25 2.77 -7.91
C LEU A 79 -14.54 3.59 -7.74
N ALA A 80 -15.32 3.78 -8.80
CA ALA A 80 -16.56 4.57 -8.77
C ALA A 80 -17.62 4.01 -7.80
N ASN A 81 -17.61 2.70 -7.57
CA ASN A 81 -18.59 2.02 -6.73
C ASN A 81 -18.11 1.83 -5.28
N ALA A 82 -16.87 2.22 -4.97
CA ALA A 82 -16.28 2.06 -3.65
C ALA A 82 -16.18 3.40 -2.92
N PRO A 83 -16.45 3.47 -1.60
CA PRO A 83 -16.22 4.68 -0.81
C PRO A 83 -14.71 4.94 -0.57
N ALA A 84 -13.91 3.88 -0.64
CA ALA A 84 -12.47 3.93 -0.46
C ALA A 84 -11.75 2.82 -1.23
N ALA A 85 -10.45 3.02 -1.48
CA ALA A 85 -9.56 2.01 -2.03
C ALA A 85 -8.37 1.73 -1.09
N VAL A 86 -7.98 0.46 -0.99
CA VAL A 86 -6.87 0.02 -0.13
C VAL A 86 -5.84 -0.75 -0.93
N LEU A 87 -4.57 -0.39 -0.76
CA LEU A 87 -3.43 -1.11 -1.29
C LEU A 87 -2.91 -2.05 -0.20
N ALA A 88 -3.12 -3.36 -0.38
CA ALA A 88 -2.91 -4.39 0.65
C ALA A 88 -1.44 -4.83 0.84
N GLY A 89 -0.48 -4.14 0.24
CA GLY A 89 0.93 -4.48 0.32
C GLY A 89 1.77 -3.55 -0.55
N ASP A 90 3.04 -3.90 -0.75
CA ASP A 90 3.99 -3.09 -1.50
C ASP A 90 3.62 -3.10 -2.99
N ALA A 91 2.97 -2.04 -3.46
CA ALA A 91 2.68 -1.82 -4.88
C ALA A 91 3.87 -1.10 -5.53
N ARG A 92 5.04 -1.75 -5.56
CA ARG A 92 6.32 -1.16 -6.00
C ARG A 92 6.23 -0.50 -7.37
N TRP A 93 5.64 -1.22 -8.33
CA TRP A 93 5.34 -0.70 -9.67
C TRP A 93 3.86 -0.32 -9.81
N HIS A 94 3.61 0.62 -10.70
CA HIS A 94 2.27 1.08 -11.04
C HIS A 94 2.20 1.54 -12.49
N THR A 95 1.00 1.49 -13.08
CA THR A 95 0.79 2.09 -14.40
C THR A 95 0.54 3.60 -14.27
N PRO A 96 0.92 4.40 -15.28
CA PRO A 96 0.53 5.81 -15.33
C PRO A 96 -1.00 6.00 -15.25
N THR A 97 -1.77 5.09 -15.84
CA THR A 97 -3.24 5.11 -15.78
C THR A 97 -3.76 4.91 -14.36
N LEU A 98 -3.27 3.90 -13.63
CA LEU A 98 -3.66 3.66 -12.25
C LEU A 98 -3.30 4.84 -11.34
N ALA A 99 -2.09 5.39 -11.49
CA ALA A 99 -1.66 6.56 -10.73
C ALA A 99 -2.60 7.76 -10.92
N ARG A 100 -2.94 8.10 -12.17
CA ARG A 100 -3.89 9.19 -12.46
C ARG A 100 -5.28 8.91 -11.90
N ARG A 101 -5.77 7.67 -12.02
CA ARG A 101 -7.09 7.25 -11.51
C ARG A 101 -7.16 7.37 -9.99
N LEU A 102 -6.18 6.83 -9.27
CA LEU A 102 -6.13 6.92 -7.80
C LEU A 102 -6.02 8.36 -7.32
N ARG A 103 -5.20 9.19 -7.97
CA ARG A 103 -5.08 10.61 -7.64
C ARG A 103 -6.42 11.34 -7.80
N ARG A 104 -7.05 11.21 -8.98
CA ARG A 104 -8.37 11.81 -9.26
C ARG A 104 -9.42 11.34 -8.25
N TYR A 105 -9.47 10.04 -7.98
CA TYR A 105 -10.40 9.44 -7.03
C TYR A 105 -10.31 10.09 -5.64
N VAL A 106 -9.08 10.34 -5.15
CA VAL A 106 -8.87 11.07 -3.89
C VAL A 106 -9.26 12.54 -4.03
N GLU A 107 -8.76 13.24 -5.06
CA GLU A 107 -9.03 14.67 -5.25
C GLU A 107 -10.55 14.96 -5.34
N GLU A 108 -11.32 14.05 -5.91
CA GLU A 108 -12.77 14.13 -6.05
C GLU A 108 -13.55 13.85 -4.76
N GLY A 109 -12.90 13.34 -3.70
CA GLY A 109 -13.51 13.18 -2.37
C GLY A 109 -13.41 11.79 -1.76
N SER A 110 -12.85 10.81 -2.46
CA SER A 110 -12.72 9.45 -1.93
C SER A 110 -11.48 9.27 -1.06
N ARG A 111 -11.37 8.10 -0.44
CA ARG A 111 -10.29 7.79 0.50
C ARG A 111 -9.38 6.69 -0.05
N VAL A 112 -8.08 6.82 0.15
CA VAL A 112 -7.10 5.79 -0.18
C VAL A 112 -6.27 5.45 1.03
N ALA A 113 -6.05 4.15 1.28
CA ALA A 113 -5.10 3.68 2.28
C ALA A 113 -3.99 2.82 1.69
N LEU A 114 -2.77 2.98 2.19
CA LEU A 114 -1.58 2.25 1.78
C LEU A 114 -1.00 1.48 2.98
N PHE A 115 -1.01 0.14 2.88
CA PHE A 115 -0.40 -0.75 3.88
C PHE A 115 1.04 -1.13 3.54
N GLY A 116 1.41 -1.05 2.25
CA GLY A 116 2.79 -1.26 1.81
C GLY A 116 3.70 -0.06 2.05
N ALA A 117 5.00 -0.29 1.86
CA ALA A 117 6.03 0.73 1.81
C ALA A 117 6.58 0.86 0.37
N ASP A 118 7.22 2.00 0.07
CA ASP A 118 7.82 2.29 -1.24
C ASP A 118 6.87 2.06 -2.43
N SER A 119 5.56 2.22 -2.17
CA SER A 119 4.49 1.91 -3.11
C SER A 119 4.28 3.07 -4.08
N LEU A 120 3.91 2.73 -5.31
CA LEU A 120 3.60 3.64 -6.40
C LEU A 120 4.78 4.56 -6.78
N ARG A 121 6.02 4.07 -6.64
CA ARG A 121 7.23 4.86 -6.94
C ARG A 121 7.84 4.56 -8.30
N ARG A 122 7.55 3.41 -8.92
CA ARG A 122 8.14 3.00 -10.20
C ARG A 122 7.05 2.87 -11.25
N PRO A 123 7.06 3.67 -12.33
CA PRO A 123 6.11 3.47 -13.42
C PRO A 123 6.46 2.19 -14.18
N VAL A 124 5.46 1.56 -14.76
CA VAL A 124 5.62 0.46 -15.72
C VAL A 124 4.52 0.59 -16.78
N GLU A 125 4.80 0.15 -18.00
CA GLU A 125 3.81 0.09 -19.07
C GLU A 125 3.10 -1.25 -19.03
N LEU A 126 1.77 -1.24 -19.24
CA LEU A 126 1.02 -2.46 -19.53
C LEU A 126 0.72 -2.50 -21.03
N SER A 127 0.98 -3.66 -21.63
CA SER A 127 0.71 -3.94 -23.03
C SER A 127 0.09 -5.33 -23.12
N GLY A 128 -1.24 -5.39 -23.16
CA GLY A 128 -1.96 -6.65 -22.95
C GLY A 128 -1.64 -7.22 -21.57
N GLU A 129 -1.32 -8.50 -21.51
CA GLU A 129 -0.96 -9.19 -20.25
C GLU A 129 0.54 -9.08 -19.89
N THR A 130 1.27 -8.12 -20.47
CA THR A 130 2.70 -7.92 -20.22
C THR A 130 2.95 -6.59 -19.52
N ALA A 131 3.73 -6.63 -18.45
CA ALA A 131 4.30 -5.43 -17.84
C ALA A 131 5.70 -5.21 -18.42
N ARG A 132 5.99 -4.03 -18.95
CA ARG A 132 7.26 -3.71 -19.62
C ARG A 132 7.78 -2.32 -19.30
N ASP A 133 9.06 -2.11 -19.59
CA ASP A 133 9.80 -0.87 -19.45
C ASP A 133 9.70 -0.30 -18.02
N PRO A 134 10.19 -1.05 -17.00
CA PRO A 134 10.14 -0.60 -15.61
C PRO A 134 10.98 0.66 -15.44
N GLY A 135 10.33 1.75 -15.04
CA GLY A 135 11.02 3.00 -14.75
C GLY A 135 11.71 3.00 -13.38
N GLY A 136 12.70 3.87 -13.23
CA GLY A 136 13.38 4.11 -11.96
C GLY A 136 12.46 4.62 -10.86
N ARG A 137 12.91 4.49 -9.60
CA ARG A 137 12.19 5.00 -8.42
C ARG A 137 12.06 6.52 -8.50
N ARG A 138 10.83 7.01 -8.52
CA ARG A 138 10.50 8.44 -8.44
C ARG A 138 10.53 8.92 -6.99
N PRO A 139 10.96 10.17 -6.73
CA PRO A 139 11.00 10.72 -5.37
C PRO A 139 9.61 10.97 -4.79
N VAL A 140 8.62 11.23 -5.64
CA VAL A 140 7.23 11.52 -5.26
C VAL A 140 6.28 10.45 -5.81
N ASP A 141 5.21 10.17 -5.09
CA ASP A 141 4.17 9.21 -5.47
C ASP A 141 3.04 9.95 -6.20
N PRO A 142 2.01 9.25 -6.68
CA PRO A 142 0.89 9.90 -7.37
C PRO A 142 0.14 10.94 -6.51
N PHE A 143 0.23 10.86 -5.18
CA PHE A 143 -0.40 11.80 -4.26
C PHE A 143 0.51 13.01 -3.95
N GLY A 144 1.77 12.96 -4.39
CA GLY A 144 2.78 14.00 -4.22
C GLY A 144 3.52 13.93 -2.89
N GLU A 145 3.38 12.84 -2.12
CA GLU A 145 4.17 12.62 -0.91
C GLU A 145 5.57 12.13 -1.31
N ARG A 146 6.60 12.61 -0.61
CA ARG A 146 7.99 12.14 -0.71
C ARG A 146 8.35 11.36 0.54
N THR A 147 8.84 10.14 0.35
CA THR A 147 9.17 9.25 1.46
C THR A 147 10.59 8.69 1.41
N GLU A 148 11.06 8.29 2.58
CA GLU A 148 12.31 7.60 2.78
C GLU A 148 12.12 6.40 3.70
N LEU A 149 12.56 5.22 3.28
CA LEU A 149 12.53 4.01 4.11
C LEU A 149 13.81 3.92 4.95
N VAL A 150 13.64 3.89 6.26
CA VAL A 150 14.75 3.77 7.22
C VAL A 150 14.58 2.51 8.08
N ALA A 151 15.70 1.85 8.38
CA ALA A 151 15.77 0.75 9.34
C ALA A 151 16.27 1.28 10.68
N THR A 152 15.67 0.79 11.77
CA THR A 152 16.07 1.14 13.14
C THR A 152 16.01 -0.10 14.03
N GLY A 153 16.45 0.03 15.28
CA GLY A 153 16.05 -0.92 16.33
C GLY A 153 14.53 -0.96 16.49
N GLU A 154 14.03 -2.08 17.00
CA GLU A 154 12.60 -2.30 17.26
C GLU A 154 12.03 -1.23 18.20
N ALA A 155 10.91 -0.60 17.82
CA ALA A 155 10.23 0.39 18.66
C ALA A 155 8.82 0.76 18.17
N PRO A 156 8.00 1.35 19.04
CA PRO A 156 6.70 1.88 18.65
C PRO A 156 6.76 3.18 17.86
N MET A 157 5.68 3.47 17.13
CA MET A 157 5.38 4.82 16.66
C MET A 157 4.71 5.63 17.77
N ARG A 158 5.17 6.85 18.02
CA ARG A 158 4.49 7.80 18.91
C ARG A 158 3.48 8.62 18.13
N VAL A 159 2.25 8.71 18.62
CA VAL A 159 1.21 9.57 18.05
C VAL A 159 1.60 11.04 18.20
N GLN A 160 1.60 11.77 17.09
CA GLN A 160 1.97 13.18 17.01
C GLN A 160 0.78 14.07 16.70
N ARG A 161 -0.16 13.60 15.86
CA ARG A 161 -1.39 14.32 15.51
C ARG A 161 -2.58 13.38 15.49
N ARG A 162 -3.69 13.76 16.14
CA ARG A 162 -4.85 12.90 16.44
C ARG A 162 -6.07 13.07 15.53
N GLY A 163 -5.94 13.71 14.36
CA GLY A 163 -7.07 13.85 13.44
C GLY A 163 -7.54 12.51 12.85
N LEU A 164 -8.61 12.55 12.07
CA LEU A 164 -9.22 11.40 11.37
C LEU A 164 -9.70 10.24 12.29
N GLY A 165 -9.56 10.35 13.61
CA GLY A 165 -9.98 9.33 14.56
C GLY A 165 -9.15 8.04 14.55
N LEU A 166 -8.02 8.01 13.82
CA LEU A 166 -7.19 6.80 13.65
C LEU A 166 -6.67 6.22 14.97
N PHE A 167 -6.37 7.09 15.93
CA PHE A 167 -5.75 6.71 17.22
C PHE A 167 -6.75 6.66 18.39
N ARG A 168 -8.06 6.61 18.11
CA ARG A 168 -9.06 6.48 19.19
C ARG A 168 -8.85 5.16 19.94
N GLY A 169 -8.72 5.24 21.26
CA GLY A 169 -8.52 4.07 22.12
C GLY A 169 -7.12 3.47 22.09
N THR A 170 -6.10 4.21 21.63
CA THR A 170 -4.68 3.84 21.79
C THR A 170 -4.03 4.63 22.92
N ASP A 171 -2.95 4.09 23.48
CA ASP A 171 -2.14 4.67 24.56
C ASP A 171 -1.07 5.64 24.04
N GLN A 172 -1.32 6.27 22.90
CA GLN A 172 -0.38 7.15 22.16
C GLN A 172 0.84 6.43 21.55
N LEU A 173 0.99 5.13 21.75
CA LEU A 173 1.97 4.30 21.06
C LEU A 173 1.24 3.37 20.09
N VAL A 174 1.90 3.01 19.00
CA VAL A 174 1.33 2.12 17.99
C VAL A 174 2.38 1.13 17.51
N GLY A 175 2.09 -0.15 17.75
CA GLY A 175 2.87 -1.29 17.28
C GLY A 175 4.32 -1.32 17.76
N SER A 176 5.09 -2.21 17.16
CA SER A 176 6.53 -2.29 17.35
C SER A 176 7.17 -2.64 16.01
N PHE A 177 8.04 -1.79 15.49
CA PHE A 177 8.57 -1.94 14.12
C PHE A 177 10.07 -1.70 14.06
N THR A 178 10.71 -2.36 13.10
CA THR A 178 12.14 -2.22 12.78
C THR A 178 12.39 -1.39 11.52
N ARG A 179 11.34 -1.08 10.76
CA ARG A 179 11.41 -0.30 9.52
C ARG A 179 10.29 0.71 9.46
N PHE A 180 10.63 1.92 9.04
CA PHE A 180 9.74 3.06 8.97
C PHE A 180 9.91 3.76 7.64
N GLU A 181 8.81 3.93 6.90
CA GLU A 181 8.79 4.80 5.74
C GLU A 181 8.36 6.20 6.21
N ARG A 182 9.34 7.10 6.35
CA ARG A 182 9.13 8.46 6.83
C ARG A 182 8.57 9.35 5.72
N SER A 183 7.57 10.15 6.03
CA SER A 183 7.06 11.23 5.20
C SER A 183 7.97 12.44 5.35
N VAL A 184 8.80 12.70 4.34
CA VAL A 184 9.74 13.83 4.32
C VAL A 184 9.08 15.11 3.82
N ALA A 185 8.14 14.99 2.88
CA ALA A 185 7.34 16.12 2.40
C ALA A 185 6.00 15.62 1.87
N LEU A 186 4.94 16.40 2.11
CA LEU A 186 3.66 16.24 1.44
C LEU A 186 3.58 17.19 0.24
N ALA A 187 2.61 16.95 -0.64
CA ALA A 187 2.30 17.91 -1.68
C ALA A 187 1.86 19.26 -1.09
N SER A 188 2.12 20.37 -1.77
CA SER A 188 1.87 21.72 -1.23
C SER A 188 0.41 21.97 -0.87
N GLN A 189 -0.53 21.41 -1.63
CA GLN A 189 -1.97 21.50 -1.35
C GLN A 189 -2.48 20.49 -0.30
N ALA A 190 -1.62 19.58 0.19
CA ALA A 190 -2.02 18.57 1.15
C ALA A 190 -2.01 19.12 2.58
N ARG A 191 -2.98 18.69 3.39
CA ARG A 191 -3.05 19.08 4.81
C ARG A 191 -2.96 17.87 5.71
N LEU A 192 -1.88 17.78 6.50
CA LEU A 192 -1.66 16.72 7.47
C LEU A 192 -2.71 16.79 8.59
N GLU A 193 -3.43 15.69 8.81
CA GLU A 193 -4.50 15.60 9.82
C GLU A 193 -4.21 14.56 10.90
N ALA A 194 -3.54 13.47 10.57
CA ALA A 194 -3.13 12.43 11.51
C ALA A 194 -1.68 12.05 11.28
N SER A 195 -0.93 11.79 12.35
CA SER A 195 0.45 11.32 12.21
C SER A 195 0.96 10.57 13.42
N ALA A 196 1.84 9.59 13.17
CA ALA A 196 2.64 8.92 14.18
C ALA A 196 4.03 8.54 13.64
N GLY A 197 5.06 8.58 14.49
CA GLY A 197 6.43 8.30 14.05
C GLY A 197 7.43 8.29 15.21
N ARG A 198 8.72 8.25 14.85
CA ARG A 198 9.84 8.18 15.81
C ARG A 198 10.67 9.46 15.96
N GLY A 199 10.37 10.50 15.19
CA GLY A 199 11.12 11.76 15.18
C GLY A 199 10.33 12.89 14.55
N ALA A 200 11.01 13.89 14.00
CA ALA A 200 10.37 15.02 13.32
C ALA A 200 9.49 14.56 12.14
N ASP A 201 10.00 13.63 11.32
CA ASP A 201 9.27 13.09 10.17
C ASP A 201 8.37 11.90 10.61
N PRO A 202 7.05 11.99 10.43
CA PRO A 202 6.14 10.90 10.75
C PRO A 202 6.27 9.73 9.78
N ALA A 203 6.05 8.51 10.26
CA ALA A 203 5.99 7.33 9.40
C ALA A 203 4.55 7.08 8.94
N LEU A 204 3.62 6.95 9.89
CA LEU A 204 2.19 6.91 9.61
C LEU A 204 1.69 8.33 9.40
N VAL A 205 1.04 8.57 8.28
CA VAL A 205 0.41 9.86 7.97
C VAL A 205 -1.00 9.67 7.44
N GLY A 206 -1.88 10.57 7.81
CA GLY A 206 -3.20 10.75 7.22
C GLY A 206 -3.38 12.22 6.86
N TYR A 207 -3.64 12.52 5.59
CA TYR A 207 -3.74 13.89 5.09
C TYR A 207 -4.88 14.07 4.11
N ARG A 208 -5.42 15.29 4.04
CA ARG A 208 -6.34 15.67 2.98
C ARG A 208 -5.58 16.03 1.72
N LEU A 209 -6.14 15.62 0.58
CA LEU A 209 -5.68 15.96 -0.76
C LEU A 209 -6.91 16.22 -1.63
N GLY A 210 -7.06 17.45 -2.13
CA GLY A 210 -8.32 17.89 -2.72
C GLY A 210 -9.46 17.75 -1.71
N ARG A 211 -10.53 17.05 -2.09
CA ARG A 211 -11.68 16.78 -1.20
C ARG A 211 -11.57 15.46 -0.41
N GLY A 212 -10.59 14.62 -0.74
CA GLY A 212 -10.47 13.28 -0.17
C GLY A 212 -9.40 13.16 0.90
N THR A 213 -9.02 11.91 1.19
CA THR A 213 -8.04 11.59 2.24
C THR A 213 -7.12 10.46 1.80
N VAL A 214 -5.82 10.61 2.06
CA VAL A 214 -4.83 9.54 1.92
C VAL A 214 -4.34 9.16 3.29
N VAL A 215 -4.24 7.86 3.58
CA VAL A 215 -3.63 7.33 4.79
C VAL A 215 -2.54 6.33 4.41
N ARG A 216 -1.31 6.55 4.89
CA ARG A 216 -0.19 5.62 4.74
C ARG A 216 0.24 5.16 6.12
N LEU A 217 0.35 3.84 6.32
CA LEU A 217 0.65 3.27 7.63
C LEU A 217 2.12 3.33 7.99
N GLY A 218 3.00 3.43 6.98
CA GLY A 218 4.38 3.82 7.16
C GLY A 218 5.31 2.79 7.80
N SER A 219 4.88 1.54 7.92
CA SER A 219 5.81 0.44 8.18
C SER A 219 5.48 -0.77 7.31
N PRO A 220 6.47 -1.34 6.59
CA PRO A 220 6.29 -2.62 5.90
C PRO A 220 6.05 -3.79 6.88
N GLY A 221 6.30 -3.59 8.19
CA GLY A 221 6.00 -4.55 9.25
C GLY A 221 4.53 -4.54 9.71
N TRP A 222 3.72 -3.58 9.27
CA TRP A 222 2.32 -3.46 9.73
C TRP A 222 1.51 -4.75 9.58
N PRO A 223 1.55 -5.48 8.44
CA PRO A 223 0.78 -6.70 8.31
C PRO A 223 1.25 -7.83 9.25
N THR A 224 2.53 -7.86 9.62
CA THR A 224 3.06 -8.84 10.58
C THR A 224 2.40 -8.67 11.95
N GLU A 225 2.23 -7.42 12.38
CA GLU A 225 1.56 -7.06 13.64
C GLU A 225 0.03 -7.31 13.62
N LEU A 226 -0.54 -7.70 12.47
CA LEU A 226 -1.95 -8.09 12.33
C LEU A 226 -2.18 -9.61 12.38
N ARG A 227 -1.10 -10.41 12.35
CA ARG A 227 -1.20 -11.87 12.46
C ARG A 227 -1.66 -12.25 13.86
N GLU A 228 -2.48 -13.30 13.98
CA GLU A 228 -3.03 -13.75 15.27
C GLU A 228 -1.94 -14.05 16.31
N ASP A 229 -0.82 -14.64 15.87
CA ASP A 229 0.31 -15.03 16.72
C ASP A 229 1.16 -13.86 17.23
N ARG A 230 0.98 -12.65 16.66
CA ARG A 230 1.77 -11.45 16.99
C ARG A 230 0.93 -10.19 17.14
N ALA A 231 -0.37 -10.35 17.37
CA ALA A 231 -1.33 -9.30 17.10
C ALA A 231 -1.23 -8.14 18.11
N SER A 232 -0.60 -7.02 17.75
CA SER A 232 -0.61 -5.80 18.59
C SER A 232 -2.04 -5.25 18.67
N LEU A 233 -2.54 -5.06 19.89
CA LEU A 233 -3.88 -4.51 20.10
C LEU A 233 -4.00 -3.09 19.53
N GLU A 234 -2.94 -2.30 19.60
CA GLU A 234 -2.84 -0.94 19.09
C GLU A 234 -2.91 -0.94 17.56
N VAL A 235 -2.13 -1.80 16.89
CA VAL A 235 -2.15 -1.95 15.42
C VAL A 235 -3.51 -2.41 14.94
N GLN A 236 -4.12 -3.38 15.61
CA GLN A 236 -5.47 -3.82 15.29
C GLN A 236 -6.49 -2.68 15.47
N ARG A 237 -6.42 -1.93 16.59
CA ARG A 237 -7.32 -0.80 16.85
C ARG A 237 -7.18 0.28 15.78
N VAL A 238 -5.96 0.68 15.44
CA VAL A 238 -5.72 1.65 14.36
C VAL A 238 -6.25 1.13 13.03
N THR A 239 -6.07 -0.17 12.74
CA THR A 239 -6.59 -0.79 11.51
C THR A 239 -8.13 -0.79 11.48
N ARG A 240 -8.81 -1.09 12.60
CA ARG A 240 -10.28 -0.97 12.71
C ARG A 240 -10.75 0.47 12.56
N ASN A 241 -10.04 1.42 13.17
CA ASN A 241 -10.37 2.84 13.10
C ASN A 241 -10.20 3.37 11.68
N LEU A 242 -9.13 2.97 11.00
CA LEU A 242 -8.93 3.22 9.59
C LEU A 242 -10.08 2.62 8.77
N TRP A 243 -10.43 1.35 8.99
CA TRP A 243 -11.52 0.74 8.21
C TRP A 243 -12.87 1.45 8.40
N ARG A 244 -13.19 1.88 9.62
CA ARG A 244 -14.36 2.72 9.90
C ARG A 244 -14.32 4.07 9.20
N LEU A 245 -13.13 4.69 9.14
CA LEU A 245 -12.92 5.90 8.35
C LEU A 245 -13.08 5.62 6.86
N LEU A 246 -12.68 4.47 6.35
CA LEU A 246 -12.79 4.13 4.93
C LEU A 246 -14.23 3.78 4.54
N SER A 247 -15.00 3.17 5.44
CA SER A 247 -16.38 2.73 5.19
C SER A 247 -17.45 3.76 5.52
N SER A 248 -17.13 4.84 6.26
CA SER A 248 -18.14 5.84 6.59
C SER A 248 -18.65 6.54 5.34
N ALA A 249 -19.97 6.74 5.25
CA ALA A 249 -20.58 7.56 4.22
C ALA A 249 -19.95 8.97 4.21
N ARG A 250 -19.97 9.61 3.04
CA ARG A 250 -19.52 11.00 2.88
C ARG A 250 -20.40 11.95 3.65
#